data_AF-A0A5N7AW14-F1
#
_entry.id   AF-A0A5N7AW14-F1
#
_cell.length_a   1.000
_cell.length_b   1.000
_cell.length_c   1.000
_cell.angle_alpha   90.00
_cell.angle_beta   90.00
_cell.angle_gamma   90.00
#
_symmetry.space_group_name_H-M   'P 1'
#
loop_
_entity.id
_entity.type
_entity.pdbx_description
1 polymer ?
#
loop_
_entity_poly.entity_id
_entity_poly.type
_entity_poly.pdbx_seq_one_letter_code
_entity_poly.pdbx_strand_id
1 'polypeptide(L)'
;MRMLVMFAISNKRLCLSLGPAFARLLRPILERFVASFDDPSSPHIREFWNKCVHETGGSGPYYLSGWITAFCFWDEKGNCLYRNGPIGPVTLAPFEGRRAGCELDGVLYHRVDTSNIPCGFASVPVKVVDNGDECQTIMIAGLVGIRTISTAPTPDAVDDPQTHEDTRHQVGSTQPVSGWWMYEKARY
;
A
#
# COMPACT_ATOMS: atom_id res chain seq x y z
N MET A 1 0.46 -1.59 17.68
CA MET A 1 0.06 -1.19 16.31
C MET A 1 -0.73 -2.36 15.71
N ARG A 2 -2.02 -2.19 15.41
CA ARG A 2 -2.83 -3.23 14.74
C ARG A 2 -2.74 -2.99 13.24
N MET A 3 -2.03 -3.82 12.50
CA MET A 3 -1.98 -3.74 11.04
C MET A 3 -3.18 -4.49 10.47
N LEU A 4 -4.23 -3.74 10.09
CA LEU A 4 -5.36 -4.28 9.36
C LEU A 4 -5.07 -4.12 7.87
N VAL A 5 -4.80 -5.23 7.19
CA VAL A 5 -4.70 -5.26 5.72
C VAL A 5 -6.04 -5.74 5.19
N MET A 6 -6.84 -4.83 4.63
CA MET A 6 -8.05 -5.18 3.88
C MET A 6 -7.75 -5.19 2.39
N PHE A 7 -8.10 -6.29 1.72
CA PHE A 7 -8.07 -6.40 0.26
C PHE A 7 -9.51 -6.49 -0.26
N ALA A 8 -9.88 -5.60 -1.16
CA ALA A 8 -11.14 -5.68 -1.91
C ALA A 8 -10.82 -6.13 -3.34
N ILE A 9 -11.35 -7.28 -3.78
CA ILE A 9 -11.19 -7.77 -5.15
C ILE A 9 -12.58 -7.88 -5.78
N SER A 10 -12.82 -7.07 -6.81
CA SER A 10 -14.13 -6.99 -7.48
C SER A 10 -14.43 -8.20 -8.39
N ASN A 11 -13.40 -8.92 -8.89
CA ASN A 11 -13.58 -9.99 -9.88
C ASN A 11 -13.31 -11.41 -9.33
N LYS A 12 -14.39 -12.15 -9.04
CA LYS A 12 -14.34 -13.50 -8.44
C LYS A 12 -13.61 -14.55 -9.29
N ARG A 13 -13.63 -14.46 -10.62
CA ARG A 13 -12.99 -15.47 -11.50
C ARG A 13 -11.46 -15.33 -11.55
N LEU A 14 -10.95 -14.10 -11.54
CA LEU A 14 -9.52 -13.81 -11.51
C LEU A 14 -8.92 -14.08 -10.12
N CYS A 15 -9.71 -13.88 -9.06
CA CYS A 15 -9.31 -14.20 -7.69
C CYS A 15 -9.01 -15.69 -7.48
N LEU A 16 -9.79 -16.60 -8.09
CA LEU A 16 -9.65 -18.05 -7.89
C LEU A 16 -8.41 -18.64 -8.58
N SER A 17 -8.02 -18.15 -9.75
CA SER A 17 -6.87 -18.69 -10.49
C SER A 17 -5.53 -18.10 -10.07
N LEU A 18 -5.51 -16.85 -9.59
CA LEU A 18 -4.28 -16.13 -9.21
C LEU A 18 -4.08 -16.00 -7.70
N GLY A 19 -5.07 -16.38 -6.89
CA GLY A 19 -5.00 -16.35 -5.42
C GLY A 19 -3.77 -17.04 -4.83
N PRO A 20 -3.39 -18.26 -5.26
CA PRO A 20 -2.18 -18.92 -4.78
C PRO A 20 -0.89 -18.16 -5.08
N ALA A 21 -0.81 -17.51 -6.25
CA ALA A 21 0.36 -16.72 -6.64
C ALA A 21 0.48 -15.47 -5.78
N PHE A 22 -0.64 -14.78 -5.52
CA PHE A 22 -0.69 -13.64 -4.62
C PHE A 22 -0.34 -14.02 -3.17
N ALA A 23 -0.90 -15.11 -2.66
CA ALA A 23 -0.59 -15.61 -1.32
C ALA A 23 0.90 -15.92 -1.14
N ARG A 24 1.57 -16.44 -2.17
CA ARG A 24 3.02 -16.68 -2.17
C ARG A 24 3.83 -15.38 -2.03
N LEU A 25 3.37 -14.27 -2.61
CA LEU A 25 4.02 -12.97 -2.44
C LEU A 25 3.85 -12.40 -1.03
N LEU A 26 2.68 -12.60 -0.43
CA LEU A 26 2.37 -12.05 0.89
C LEU A 26 3.00 -12.84 2.04
N ARG A 27 3.19 -14.15 1.89
CA ARG A 27 3.69 -15.03 2.96
C ARG A 27 4.95 -14.50 3.66
N PRO A 28 6.08 -14.25 2.97
CA PRO A 28 7.29 -13.77 3.64
C PRO A 28 7.09 -12.38 4.27
N ILE A 29 6.28 -11.50 3.66
CA ILE A 29 5.98 -10.17 4.24
C ILE A 29 5.27 -10.31 5.58
N LEU A 30 4.22 -11.14 5.63
CA LEU A 30 3.44 -11.36 6.85
C LEU A 30 4.27 -12.06 7.94
N GLU A 31 5.11 -13.02 7.56
CA GLU A 31 6.04 -13.69 8.49
C GLU A 31 7.03 -12.68 9.10
N ARG A 32 7.58 -11.76 8.29
CA ARG A 32 8.46 -10.69 8.76
C ARG A 32 7.74 -9.61 9.57
N PHE A 33 6.46 -9.33 9.29
CA PHE A 33 5.65 -8.49 10.17
C PHE A 33 5.49 -9.09 11.55
N VAL A 34 5.19 -10.39 11.65
CA VAL A 34 5.08 -11.08 12.95
C VAL A 34 6.44 -11.05 13.67
N ALA A 35 7.51 -11.44 12.99
CA ALA A 35 8.86 -11.45 13.56
C ALA A 35 9.36 -10.06 13.99
N SER A 36 8.86 -8.97 13.38
CA SER A 36 9.17 -7.60 13.80
C SER A 36 8.64 -7.26 15.21
N PHE A 37 7.61 -7.96 15.68
CA PHE A 37 7.14 -7.82 17.06
C PHE A 37 8.00 -8.57 18.06
N ASP A 38 8.52 -9.73 17.66
CA ASP A 38 9.29 -10.62 18.53
C ASP A 38 10.76 -10.17 18.67
N ASP A 39 11.38 -9.71 17.58
CA ASP A 39 12.79 -9.28 17.56
C ASP A 39 13.00 -8.04 16.65
N PRO A 40 12.53 -6.84 17.08
CA PRO A 40 12.60 -5.63 16.27
C PRO A 40 14.02 -5.12 16.02
N SER A 41 15.00 -5.54 16.83
CA SER A 41 16.39 -5.08 16.75
C SER A 41 17.27 -5.98 15.87
N SER A 42 16.74 -7.12 15.43
CA SER A 42 17.42 -8.05 14.54
C SER A 42 17.95 -7.37 13.27
N PRO A 43 19.21 -7.62 12.86
CA PRO A 43 19.72 -7.14 11.57
C PRO A 43 18.84 -7.55 10.39
N HIS A 44 18.27 -8.76 10.42
CA HIS A 44 17.38 -9.26 9.36
C HIS A 44 16.04 -8.51 9.29
N ILE A 45 15.48 -8.12 10.44
CA ILE A 45 14.25 -7.30 10.47
C ILE A 45 14.53 -5.89 9.96
N ARG A 46 15.67 -5.31 10.31
CA ARG A 46 16.10 -4.01 9.76
C ARG A 46 16.27 -4.08 8.25
N GLU A 47 16.91 -5.13 7.73
CA GLU A 47 17.05 -5.34 6.29
C GLU A 47 15.68 -5.49 5.59
N PHE A 48 14.76 -6.25 6.20
CA PHE A 48 13.39 -6.37 5.71
C PHE A 48 12.70 -5.00 5.56
N TRP A 49 12.75 -4.15 6.59
CA TRP A 49 12.15 -2.80 6.51
C TRP A 49 12.87 -1.89 5.52
N ASN A 50 14.21 -2.01 5.39
CA ASN A 50 14.98 -1.29 4.37
C ASN A 50 14.60 -1.70 2.94
N LYS A 51 14.05 -2.90 2.75
CA LYS A 51 13.52 -3.39 1.45
C LYS A 51 12.03 -3.06 1.23
N CYS A 52 11.41 -2.27 2.11
CA CYS A 52 9.98 -1.94 2.04
C CYS A 52 9.61 -1.27 0.73
N VAL A 53 10.30 -0.17 0.41
CA VAL A 53 9.98 0.66 -0.73
C VAL A 53 11.25 1.27 -1.30
N HIS A 54 11.33 1.31 -2.63
CA HIS A 54 12.37 2.03 -3.35
C HIS A 54 11.72 2.80 -4.50
N GLU A 55 11.95 4.10 -4.57
CA GLU A 55 11.45 4.96 -5.64
C GLU A 55 12.59 5.26 -6.62
N THR A 56 12.29 5.17 -7.92
CA THR A 56 13.21 5.53 -8.99
C THR A 56 12.49 6.35 -10.05
N GLY A 57 13.11 7.42 -10.52
CA GLY A 57 12.50 8.34 -11.48
C GLY A 57 13.51 9.27 -12.13
N GLY A 58 13.06 10.00 -13.14
CA GLY A 58 13.84 10.98 -13.90
C GLY A 58 12.88 11.88 -14.70
N SER A 59 13.23 12.25 -15.92
CA SER A 59 12.34 13.06 -16.79
C SER A 59 11.13 12.31 -17.37
N GLY A 60 10.98 11.02 -17.07
CA GLY A 60 9.93 10.14 -17.59
C GLY A 60 9.13 9.46 -16.47
N PRO A 61 8.61 8.24 -16.68
CA PRO A 61 7.80 7.54 -15.68
C PRO A 61 8.54 7.33 -14.36
N TYR A 62 7.80 7.50 -13.27
CA TYR A 62 8.26 7.22 -11.91
C TYR A 62 7.85 5.81 -11.54
N TYR A 63 8.72 5.11 -10.82
CA TYR A 63 8.51 3.72 -10.50
C TYR A 63 8.74 3.43 -9.03
N LEU A 64 7.89 2.56 -8.50
CA LEU A 64 7.99 1.97 -7.17
C LEU A 64 8.52 0.53 -7.25
N SER A 65 9.43 0.21 -6.35
CA SER A 65 10.02 -1.11 -6.08
C SER A 65 9.92 -1.35 -4.56
N GLY A 66 10.37 -2.52 -4.09
CA GLY A 66 10.26 -2.99 -2.71
C GLY A 66 9.22 -4.09 -2.57
N TRP A 67 9.20 -4.78 -1.43
CA TRP A 67 8.18 -5.80 -1.19
C TRP A 67 6.77 -5.20 -1.10
N ILE A 68 6.64 -3.88 -0.87
CA ILE A 68 5.34 -3.20 -0.84
C ILE A 68 4.59 -3.27 -2.18
N THR A 69 5.28 -3.52 -3.28
CA THR A 69 4.63 -3.69 -4.58
C THR A 69 3.86 -5.01 -4.68
N ALA A 70 4.01 -5.94 -3.72
CA ALA A 70 3.13 -7.10 -3.59
C ALA A 70 1.65 -6.72 -3.56
N PHE A 71 1.33 -5.60 -2.89
CA PHE A 71 -0.02 -5.10 -2.74
C PHE A 71 -0.59 -4.51 -4.05
N CYS A 72 0.27 -4.26 -5.04
CA CYS A 72 -0.10 -3.83 -6.39
C CYS A 72 -0.23 -5.04 -7.33
N PHE A 73 -0.93 -6.10 -6.92
CA PHE A 73 -0.99 -7.33 -7.71
C PHE A 73 -1.93 -7.23 -8.92
N TRP A 74 -3.00 -6.44 -8.81
CA TRP A 74 -3.97 -6.16 -9.87
C TRP A 74 -4.02 -4.66 -10.19
N ASP A 75 -4.31 -4.31 -11.45
CA ASP A 75 -4.69 -2.95 -11.85
C ASP A 75 -6.18 -2.66 -11.55
N GLU A 76 -6.61 -1.42 -11.80
CA GLU A 76 -8.03 -0.99 -11.66
C GLU A 76 -9.03 -1.83 -12.47
N LYS A 77 -8.58 -2.49 -13.53
CA LYS A 77 -9.39 -3.34 -14.40
C LYS A 77 -9.38 -4.81 -13.95
N GLY A 78 -8.66 -5.13 -12.87
CA GLY A 78 -8.46 -6.47 -12.37
C GLY A 78 -7.44 -7.30 -13.16
N ASN A 79 -6.64 -6.70 -14.05
CA ASN A 79 -5.57 -7.40 -14.74
C ASN A 79 -4.39 -7.58 -13.78
N CYS A 80 -3.79 -8.77 -13.82
CA CYS A 80 -2.61 -9.06 -13.01
C CYS A 80 -1.38 -8.29 -13.53
N LEU A 81 -0.82 -7.45 -12.67
CA LEU A 81 0.40 -6.66 -12.93
C LEU A 81 1.69 -7.52 -12.88
N TYR A 82 1.57 -8.80 -12.48
CA TYR A 82 2.66 -9.77 -12.47
C TYR A 82 2.72 -10.64 -13.74
N ARG A 83 1.81 -10.49 -14.72
CA ARG A 83 1.78 -11.35 -15.93
C ARG A 83 3.11 -11.40 -16.69
N ASN A 84 3.85 -10.30 -16.69
CA ASN A 84 5.15 -10.23 -17.36
C ASN A 84 6.35 -10.31 -16.41
N GLY A 85 6.11 -10.60 -15.12
CA GLY A 85 7.07 -10.88 -14.05
C GLY A 85 8.23 -9.90 -13.85
N PRO A 86 8.90 -9.94 -12.70
CA PRO A 86 10.28 -9.47 -12.62
C PRO A 86 11.15 -10.37 -13.53
N ILE A 87 11.95 -9.76 -14.41
CA ILE A 87 12.74 -10.47 -15.44
C ILE A 87 14.04 -11.06 -14.85
N GLY A 88 14.35 -10.79 -13.57
CA GLY A 88 15.53 -11.33 -12.89
C GLY A 88 15.65 -10.86 -11.44
N PRO A 89 16.70 -11.33 -10.74
CA PRO A 89 17.05 -10.82 -9.42
C PRO A 89 17.39 -9.35 -9.50
N VAL A 90 17.13 -8.67 -8.39
CA VAL A 90 17.05 -7.22 -8.34
C VAL A 90 18.39 -6.68 -7.90
N THR A 91 18.91 -5.73 -8.67
CA THR A 91 20.03 -4.89 -8.24
C THR A 91 19.47 -3.55 -7.76
N LEU A 92 20.04 -3.00 -6.70
CA LEU A 92 19.77 -1.63 -6.24
C LEU A 92 20.52 -0.60 -7.12
N ALA A 93 20.88 -0.98 -8.35
CA ALA A 93 21.67 -0.15 -9.24
C ALA A 93 20.78 0.98 -9.80
N PRO A 94 21.17 2.26 -9.66
CA PRO A 94 20.33 3.41 -10.05
C PRO A 94 19.96 3.50 -11.54
N PHE A 95 20.60 2.69 -12.41
CA PHE A 95 20.51 2.81 -13.88
C PHE A 95 20.24 1.50 -14.61
N GLU A 96 19.82 0.43 -13.92
CA GLU A 96 19.47 -0.78 -14.64
C GLU A 96 18.12 -0.64 -15.36
N GLY A 97 18.17 -0.59 -16.69
CA GLY A 97 16.99 -0.60 -17.57
C GLY A 97 16.22 -1.94 -17.59
N ARG A 98 16.59 -2.89 -16.73
CA ARG A 98 15.83 -4.13 -16.52
C ARG A 98 14.80 -3.90 -15.42
N ARG A 99 13.70 -4.64 -15.44
CA ARG A 99 12.61 -4.61 -14.44
C ARG A 99 13.07 -5.13 -13.06
N ALA A 100 14.15 -4.60 -12.51
CA ALA A 100 14.64 -4.88 -11.17
C ALA A 100 13.57 -4.41 -10.18
N GLY A 101 12.95 -5.35 -9.47
CA GLY A 101 11.89 -5.10 -8.48
C GLY A 101 12.43 -5.14 -7.04
N CYS A 102 12.03 -6.10 -6.20
CA CYS A 102 12.71 -6.42 -4.93
C CYS A 102 12.83 -7.94 -4.73
N GLU A 103 13.84 -8.42 -4.01
CA GLU A 103 13.93 -9.82 -3.55
C GLU A 103 13.84 -9.87 -2.02
N LEU A 104 12.95 -10.73 -1.51
CA LEU A 104 12.82 -11.03 -0.09
C LEU A 104 12.53 -12.53 0.07
N ASP A 105 13.39 -13.22 0.82
CA ASP A 105 13.25 -14.65 1.16
C ASP A 105 13.00 -15.56 -0.05
N GLY A 106 13.71 -15.30 -1.16
CA GLY A 106 13.61 -16.02 -2.43
C GLY A 106 12.42 -15.61 -3.29
N VAL A 107 11.61 -14.63 -2.87
CA VAL A 107 10.45 -14.13 -3.60
C VAL A 107 10.80 -12.83 -4.32
N LEU A 108 10.50 -12.77 -5.61
CA LEU A 108 10.69 -11.58 -6.44
C LEU A 108 9.41 -10.76 -6.55
N TYR A 109 9.49 -9.51 -6.11
CA TYR A 109 8.46 -8.48 -6.24
C TYR A 109 8.74 -7.66 -7.50
N HIS A 110 7.70 -7.21 -8.18
CA HIS A 110 7.85 -6.44 -9.42
C HIS A 110 8.15 -4.95 -9.17
N ARG A 111 8.41 -4.22 -10.26
CA ARG A 111 8.48 -2.77 -10.31
C ARG A 111 7.18 -2.24 -10.91
N VAL A 112 6.57 -1.24 -10.27
CA VAL A 112 5.26 -0.68 -10.64
C VAL A 112 5.45 0.76 -11.06
N ASP A 113 4.91 1.12 -12.22
CA ASP A 113 4.78 2.53 -12.60
C ASP A 113 3.80 3.21 -11.63
N THR A 114 4.15 4.37 -11.09
CA THR A 114 3.32 5.04 -10.06
C THR A 114 1.91 5.37 -10.56
N SER A 115 1.71 5.49 -11.88
CA SER A 115 0.38 5.65 -12.50
C SER A 115 -0.48 4.39 -12.48
N ASN A 116 0.10 3.21 -12.19
CA ASN A 116 -0.57 1.92 -12.13
C ASN A 116 -0.78 1.41 -10.69
N ILE A 117 -0.48 2.23 -9.66
CA ILE A 117 -0.77 1.88 -8.27
C ILE A 117 -2.31 1.81 -8.11
N PRO A 118 -2.87 0.66 -7.70
CA PRO A 118 -4.31 0.51 -7.59
C PRO A 118 -4.86 1.31 -6.42
N CYS A 119 -6.13 1.67 -6.54
CA CYS A 119 -6.87 2.43 -5.56
C CYS A 119 -7.12 1.61 -4.29
N GLY A 120 -7.05 2.28 -3.14
CA GLY A 120 -7.31 1.67 -1.83
C GLY A 120 -8.78 1.45 -1.51
N PHE A 121 -9.70 1.70 -2.45
CA PHE A 121 -11.14 1.49 -2.28
C PHE A 121 -11.76 0.84 -3.50
N ALA A 122 -12.93 0.23 -3.30
CA ALA A 122 -13.77 -0.29 -4.36
C ALA A 122 -15.09 0.48 -4.40
N SER A 123 -15.67 0.61 -5.59
CA SER A 123 -17.02 1.13 -5.78
C SER A 123 -17.86 0.15 -6.60
N VAL A 124 -19.14 0.03 -6.24
CA VAL A 124 -20.09 -0.83 -6.94
C VAL A 124 -21.43 -0.11 -7.12
N PRO A 125 -22.04 -0.16 -8.31
CA PRO A 125 -23.44 0.26 -8.48
C PRO A 125 -24.35 -0.64 -7.64
N VAL A 126 -25.24 -0.04 -6.86
CA VAL A 126 -26.24 -0.72 -6.07
C VAL A 126 -27.62 -0.18 -6.45
N LYS A 127 -28.56 -1.08 -6.69
CA LYS A 127 -29.97 -0.71 -6.86
C LYS A 127 -30.63 -0.82 -5.49
N VAL A 128 -31.11 0.30 -4.97
CA VAL A 128 -31.87 0.35 -3.72
C VAL A 128 -33.34 0.47 -4.07
N VAL A 129 -34.19 -0.32 -3.39
CA VAL A 129 -35.64 -0.21 -3.49
C VAL A 129 -36.13 0.22 -2.12
N ASP A 130 -36.62 1.45 -2.03
CA ASP A 130 -37.16 2.02 -0.79
C ASP A 130 -38.66 2.28 -0.97
N ASN A 131 -39.50 1.57 -0.22
CA ASN A 131 -40.97 1.65 -0.30
C ASN A 131 -41.57 1.52 -1.72
N GLY A 132 -40.87 0.83 -2.63
CA GLY A 132 -41.28 0.64 -4.02
C GLY A 132 -40.62 1.60 -5.02
N ASP A 133 -39.94 2.64 -4.54
CA ASP A 133 -39.17 3.57 -5.37
C ASP A 133 -37.75 3.03 -5.61
N GLU A 134 -37.34 3.00 -6.87
CA GLU A 134 -36.03 2.50 -7.27
C GLU A 134 -35.00 3.63 -7.37
N CYS A 135 -33.98 3.58 -6.52
CA CYS A 135 -32.86 4.52 -6.50
C CYS A 135 -31.59 3.87 -7.08
N GLN A 136 -30.92 4.59 -7.97
CA GLN A 136 -29.61 4.19 -8.50
C GLN A 136 -28.52 4.80 -7.62
N THR A 137 -27.87 3.96 -6.83
CA THR A 137 -26.83 4.39 -5.90
C THR A 137 -25.48 3.76 -6.22
N ILE A 138 -24.44 4.32 -5.63
CA ILE A 138 -23.09 3.76 -5.64
C ILE A 138 -22.71 3.50 -4.19
N MET A 139 -22.26 2.29 -3.90
CA MET A 139 -21.61 1.96 -2.63
C MET A 139 -20.10 2.04 -2.81
N ILE A 140 -19.42 2.72 -1.89
CA ILE A 140 -17.95 2.78 -1.82
C ILE A 140 -17.51 2.13 -0.51
N ALA A 141 -16.43 1.34 -0.55
CA ALA A 141 -15.79 0.80 0.63
C ALA A 141 -14.26 0.70 0.45
N GLY A 142 -13.49 1.09 1.46
CA GLY A 142 -12.03 0.98 1.45
C GLY A 142 -11.34 2.03 2.30
N LEU A 143 -10.14 2.44 1.89
CA LEU A 143 -9.39 3.55 2.48
C LEU A 143 -10.05 4.88 2.08
N VAL A 144 -10.46 5.65 3.08
CA VAL A 144 -11.27 6.87 2.90
C VAL A 144 -10.61 8.12 3.46
N GLY A 145 -9.46 7.97 4.11
CA GLY A 145 -8.68 9.08 4.61
C GLY A 145 -7.47 8.63 5.42
N ILE A 146 -6.72 9.61 5.93
CA ILE A 146 -5.57 9.41 6.82
C ILE A 146 -5.80 10.28 8.05
N ARG A 147 -5.62 9.69 9.23
CA ARG A 147 -5.61 10.40 10.51
C ARG A 147 -4.17 10.64 10.92
N THR A 148 -3.84 11.88 11.25
CA THR A 148 -2.58 12.25 11.88
C THR A 148 -2.77 12.38 13.39
N ILE A 149 -1.80 11.89 14.16
CA ILE A 149 -1.77 12.00 15.61
C ILE A 149 -0.45 12.70 15.94
N SER A 150 -0.54 13.92 16.47
CA SER A 150 0.63 14.64 16.98
C SER A 150 1.01 14.10 18.35
N THR A 151 2.31 13.98 18.61
CA THR A 151 2.83 13.78 19.96
C THR A 151 3.09 15.14 20.59
N ALA A 152 2.68 15.32 21.85
CA ALA A 152 2.99 16.54 22.57
C ALA A 152 4.53 16.68 22.73
N PRO A 153 5.07 17.91 22.73
CA PRO A 153 6.47 18.13 23.07
C PRO A 153 6.76 17.58 24.47
N THR A 154 7.86 16.85 24.63
CA THR A 154 8.33 16.41 25.94
C THR A 154 8.76 17.64 26.76
N PRO A 155 8.37 17.77 28.05
CA PRO A 155 8.76 18.90 28.91
C PRO A 155 10.28 19.03 29.15
N ASP A 156 11.07 18.01 28.82
CA ASP A 156 12.50 17.92 29.17
C ASP A 156 13.45 18.44 28.06
N ALA A 157 12.93 19.12 27.04
CA ALA A 157 13.78 19.88 26.13
C ALA A 157 14.33 21.10 26.87
N VAL A 158 15.53 20.94 27.43
CA VAL A 158 16.33 22.03 28.00
C VAL A 158 16.42 23.14 26.97
N ASP A 159 15.94 24.31 27.37
CA ASP A 159 15.85 25.55 26.60
C ASP A 159 17.28 26.00 26.20
N ASP A 160 17.79 25.52 25.07
CA ASP A 160 19.04 26.00 24.47
C ASP A 160 18.74 27.20 23.56
N PRO A 161 19.15 28.44 23.91
CA PRO A 161 18.68 29.66 23.23
C PRO A 161 19.18 29.87 21.79
N GLN A 162 19.80 28.89 21.13
CA GLN A 162 20.40 29.06 19.79
C GLN A 162 19.69 28.32 18.65
N THR A 163 18.61 27.60 18.89
CA THR A 163 17.86 26.95 17.80
C THR A 163 16.67 27.81 17.38
N HIS A 164 16.82 28.50 16.25
CA HIS A 164 15.69 29.03 15.47
C HIS A 164 14.92 27.83 14.87
N GLU A 165 14.23 27.07 15.70
CA GLU A 165 13.49 25.88 15.28
C GLU A 165 12.06 26.24 14.88
N ASP A 166 11.86 26.22 13.57
CA ASP A 166 10.60 26.01 12.86
C ASP A 166 9.76 24.96 13.61
N THR A 167 8.78 25.43 14.40
CA THR A 167 7.95 24.61 15.30
C THR A 167 6.97 23.77 14.48
N ARG A 168 7.50 22.88 13.65
CA ARG A 168 6.70 21.85 12.99
C ARG A 168 6.24 20.91 14.08
N HIS A 169 4.93 20.91 14.33
CA HIS A 169 4.28 19.90 15.15
C HIS A 169 4.82 18.52 14.74
N GLN A 170 5.52 17.87 15.66
CA GLN A 170 6.08 16.55 15.43
C GLN A 170 4.90 15.58 15.24
N VAL A 171 4.67 15.14 14.00
CA VAL A 171 3.65 14.15 13.69
C VAL A 171 4.13 12.83 14.26
N GLY A 172 3.53 12.37 15.35
CA GLY A 172 3.94 11.17 16.06
C GLY A 172 3.47 9.88 15.40
N SER A 173 2.30 9.91 14.72
CA SER A 173 1.80 8.75 13.98
C SER A 173 0.83 9.15 12.87
N THR A 174 0.80 8.37 11.79
CA THR A 174 -0.27 8.38 10.78
C THR A 174 -1.04 7.07 10.84
N GLN A 175 -2.34 7.11 10.60
CA GLN A 175 -3.19 5.93 10.60
C GLN A 175 -4.15 5.99 9.40
N PRO A 176 -4.19 4.97 8.52
CA PRO A 176 -5.21 4.89 7.49
C PRO A 176 -6.60 4.73 8.12
N VAL A 177 -7.57 5.46 7.57
CA VAL A 177 -8.98 5.35 7.95
C VAL A 177 -9.70 4.55 6.88
N SER A 178 -10.38 3.48 7.29
CA SER A 178 -11.27 2.73 6.41
C SER A 178 -12.72 3.04 6.71
N GLY A 179 -13.57 3.00 5.69
CA GLY A 179 -14.98 3.30 5.80
C GLY A 179 -15.75 2.83 4.59
N TRP A 180 -17.07 3.00 4.66
CA TRP A 180 -17.98 2.78 3.54
C TRP A 180 -19.15 3.75 3.62
N TRP A 181 -19.70 4.10 2.47
CA TRP A 181 -20.94 4.89 2.37
C TRP A 181 -21.64 4.58 1.05
N MET A 182 -22.90 5.00 0.95
CA MET A 182 -23.70 4.91 -0.25
C MET A 182 -24.22 6.30 -0.60
N TYR A 183 -24.21 6.64 -1.89
CA TYR A 183 -24.73 7.92 -2.37
C TYR A 183 -25.50 7.73 -3.68
N GLU A 184 -26.45 8.63 -3.93
CA GLU A 184 -27.21 8.65 -5.17
C GLU A 184 -26.38 9.31 -6.29
N LYS A 185 -26.43 8.72 -7.50
CA LYS A 185 -25.77 9.32 -8.65
C LYS A 185 -26.61 10.48 -9.19
N ALA A 186 -26.06 11.69 -9.19
CA ALA A 186 -26.72 12.84 -9.81
C ALA A 186 -27.06 12.53 -11.28
N ARG A 187 -28.33 12.74 -11.65
CA ARG A 187 -28.79 12.65 -13.04
C ARG A 187 -28.43 13.98 -13.72
N TYR A 188 -27.47 13.96 -14.63
CA TYR A 188 -27.20 15.06 -15.56
C TYR A 188 -27.93 14.80 -16.88
#